data_AF-A0A963F6H1-F1
#
_entry.id   AF-A0A963F6H1-F1
#
_cell.length_a   1.000
_cell.length_b   1.000
_cell.length_c   1.000
_cell.angle_alpha   90.00
_cell.angle_beta   90.00
_cell.angle_gamma   90.00
#
_symmetry.space_group_name_H-M   'P 1'
#
loop_
_entity.id
_entity.type
_entity.pdbx_description
1 polymer ?
#
loop_
_entity_poly.entity_id
_entity_poly.type
_entity_poly.pdbx_seq_one_letter_code
_entity_poly.pdbx_strand_id
1 'polypeptide(L)'
;MKRSLLAALLLATMAVTARAAKVEIVDAWIAAAPPNATVFAGYLSVRNDGDEPIRILGAKSLDFGAIEMHETVEQDGIARMQALTDTLIIPGAQLRFEPGGKHLMLFRPANSPVREGETRNARLHFSDGDSRVVTFTIRRR
;
A
#
# COMPACT_ATOMS: atom_id res chain seq x y z
N MET A 1 -55.56 30.46 -24.86
CA MET A 1 -55.68 29.54 -23.70
C MET A 1 -54.99 28.23 -24.02
N LYS A 2 -53.87 27.94 -23.36
CA LYS A 2 -53.42 26.61 -22.87
C LYS A 2 -51.97 26.76 -22.41
N ARG A 3 -51.83 26.82 -21.08
CA ARG A 3 -50.58 26.85 -20.32
C ARG A 3 -50.02 25.42 -20.29
N SER A 4 -48.75 25.24 -20.65
CA SER A 4 -48.03 24.02 -20.31
C SER A 4 -46.79 24.40 -19.53
N LEU A 5 -46.81 24.05 -18.24
CA LEU A 5 -45.74 24.29 -17.28
C LEU A 5 -44.53 23.41 -17.60
N LEU A 6 -43.34 24.01 -17.74
CA LEU A 6 -42.08 23.28 -17.66
C LEU A 6 -41.80 22.97 -16.18
N ALA A 7 -41.82 21.69 -15.82
CA ALA A 7 -41.27 21.21 -14.56
C ALA A 7 -39.74 21.06 -14.73
N ALA A 8 -38.97 21.98 -14.16
CA ALA A 8 -37.52 21.86 -14.07
C ALA A 8 -37.16 20.93 -12.90
N LEU A 9 -36.74 19.70 -13.22
CA LEU A 9 -36.20 18.75 -12.25
C LEU A 9 -34.77 19.18 -11.91
N LEU A 10 -34.58 19.86 -10.77
CA LEU A 10 -33.24 20.12 -10.22
C LEU A 10 -32.64 18.79 -9.74
N LEU A 11 -31.75 18.20 -10.54
CA LEU A 11 -30.86 17.15 -10.09
C LEU A 11 -29.76 17.81 -9.23
N ALA A 12 -29.91 17.77 -7.90
CA ALA A 12 -28.83 18.15 -6.99
C ALA A 12 -27.74 17.09 -7.06
N THR A 13 -26.67 17.35 -7.80
CA THR A 13 -25.45 16.55 -7.79
C THR A 13 -24.72 16.79 -6.47
N MET A 14 -24.89 15.88 -5.50
CA MET A 14 -24.00 15.77 -4.35
C MET A 14 -22.62 15.33 -4.87
N ALA A 15 -21.74 16.29 -5.13
CA ALA A 15 -20.34 16.02 -5.37
C ALA A 15 -19.71 15.56 -4.04
N VAL A 16 -19.58 14.25 -3.86
CA VAL A 16 -18.73 13.71 -2.79
C VAL A 16 -17.29 14.07 -3.14
N THR A 17 -16.74 15.06 -2.44
CA THR A 17 -15.32 15.39 -2.51
C THR A 17 -14.54 14.24 -1.87
N ALA A 18 -14.02 13.34 -2.69
CA ALA A 18 -13.06 12.34 -2.24
C ALA A 18 -11.85 13.08 -1.65
N ARG A 19 -11.65 12.99 -0.32
CA ARG A 19 -10.48 13.56 0.33
C ARG A 19 -9.30 12.65 0.03
N ALA A 20 -8.33 13.17 -0.72
CA ALA A 20 -7.11 12.44 -1.03
C ALA A 20 -6.30 12.20 0.26
N ALA A 21 -5.80 10.99 0.42
CA ALA A 21 -4.89 10.62 1.49
C ALA A 21 -3.67 11.56 1.49
N LYS A 22 -3.49 12.33 2.56
CA LYS A 22 -2.31 13.17 2.76
C LYS A 22 -1.19 12.32 3.36
N VAL A 23 -0.64 11.43 2.55
CA VAL A 23 0.43 10.52 2.95
C VAL A 23 1.65 10.70 2.07
N GLU A 24 2.83 10.68 2.69
CA GLU A 24 4.12 10.62 2.01
C GLU A 24 4.66 9.19 2.10
N ILE A 25 5.13 8.65 0.97
CA ILE A 25 5.73 7.32 0.90
C ILE A 25 7.17 7.49 0.44
N VAL A 26 8.12 7.02 1.25
CA VAL A 26 9.56 7.18 1.00
C VAL A 26 10.30 5.86 1.20
N ASP A 27 11.51 5.78 0.63
CA ASP A 27 12.42 4.65 0.76
C ASP A 27 11.79 3.29 0.43
N ALA A 28 11.04 3.22 -0.67
CA ALA A 28 10.42 1.98 -1.12
C ALA A 28 11.42 1.08 -1.86
N TRP A 29 11.68 -0.11 -1.31
CA TRP A 29 12.60 -1.08 -1.91
C TRP A 29 12.19 -2.52 -1.66
N ILE A 30 12.60 -3.42 -2.56
CA ILE A 30 12.43 -4.86 -2.42
C ILE A 30 13.81 -5.48 -2.23
N ALA A 31 13.95 -6.36 -1.22
CA ALA A 31 15.19 -7.09 -1.03
C ALA A 31 15.43 -8.05 -2.19
N ALA A 32 16.62 -7.96 -2.79
CA ALA A 32 17.07 -8.92 -3.78
C ALA A 32 17.10 -10.34 -3.17
N ALA A 33 16.67 -11.33 -3.96
CA ALA A 33 16.62 -12.74 -3.58
C ALA A 33 17.25 -13.60 -4.70
N PRO A 34 17.55 -14.89 -4.46
CA PRO A 34 18.06 -15.78 -5.49
C PRO A 34 17.16 -15.82 -6.75
N PRO A 35 17.70 -16.10 -7.96
CA PRO A 35 16.95 -15.99 -9.21
C PRO A 35 15.66 -16.82 -9.30
N ASN A 36 15.55 -17.90 -8.53
CA ASN A 36 14.41 -18.81 -8.47
C ASN A 36 13.46 -18.52 -7.28
N ALA A 37 13.67 -17.42 -6.55
CA ALA A 37 12.80 -17.04 -5.45
C ALA A 37 11.37 -16.77 -5.95
N THR A 38 10.39 -17.33 -5.26
CA THR A 38 8.96 -17.13 -5.54
C THR A 38 8.31 -16.13 -4.59
N VAL A 39 9.08 -15.66 -3.59
CA VAL A 39 8.64 -14.75 -2.53
C VAL A 39 9.74 -13.75 -2.24
N PHE A 40 9.36 -12.49 -2.06
CA PHE A 40 10.25 -11.36 -1.80
C PHE A 40 9.74 -10.56 -0.60
N ALA A 41 10.64 -9.84 0.08
CA ALA A 41 10.28 -8.90 1.14
C ALA A 41 10.43 -7.46 0.63
N GLY A 42 9.39 -6.66 0.80
CA GLY A 42 9.33 -5.24 0.47
C GLY A 42 9.27 -4.37 1.71
N TYR A 43 9.90 -3.22 1.61
CA TYR A 43 10.12 -2.27 2.69
C TYR A 43 9.86 -0.87 2.17
N LEU A 44 9.34 -0.01 3.04
CA LEU A 44 8.96 1.36 2.75
C LEU A 44 8.66 2.09 4.05
N SER A 45 8.66 3.41 4.01
CA SER A 45 8.12 4.26 5.07
C SER A 45 6.92 5.02 4.58
N VAL A 46 5.89 5.13 5.43
CA VAL A 46 4.68 5.91 5.13
C VAL A 46 4.43 6.90 6.27
N ARG A 47 4.44 8.20 5.96
CA ARG A 47 4.13 9.27 6.92
C ARG A 47 2.71 9.80 6.66
N ASN A 48 1.93 10.00 7.72
CA ASN A 48 0.62 10.62 7.64
C ASN A 48 0.75 12.13 7.90
N ASP A 49 0.67 12.92 6.82
CA ASP A 49 0.68 14.39 6.84
C ASP A 49 -0.74 14.97 6.93
N GLY A 50 -1.74 14.11 7.13
CA GLY A 50 -3.12 14.47 7.39
C GLY A 50 -3.38 14.87 8.83
N ASP A 51 -4.62 15.29 9.06
CA ASP A 51 -5.21 15.66 10.34
C ASP A 51 -5.99 14.51 11.00
N GLU A 52 -6.22 13.42 10.28
CA GLU A 52 -6.99 12.25 10.74
C GLU A 52 -6.16 10.96 10.67
N PRO A 53 -6.41 9.96 11.54
CA PRO A 53 -5.78 8.65 11.44
C PRO A 53 -6.11 7.97 10.11
N ILE A 54 -5.11 7.33 9.50
CA ILE A 54 -5.28 6.58 8.25
C ILE A 54 -4.76 5.16 8.42
N ARG A 55 -5.41 4.19 7.78
CA ARG A 55 -4.96 2.81 7.78
C ARG A 55 -4.47 2.39 6.40
N ILE A 56 -3.38 1.63 6.35
CA ILE A 56 -3.02 0.87 5.15
C ILE A 56 -3.78 -0.46 5.23
N LEU A 57 -4.58 -0.74 4.21
CA LEU A 57 -5.42 -1.95 4.13
C LEU A 57 -4.75 -3.09 3.35
N GLY A 58 -3.65 -2.79 2.66
CA GLY A 58 -2.90 -3.76 1.88
C GLY A 58 -2.39 -3.16 0.57
N ALA A 59 -1.91 -4.04 -0.32
CA ALA A 59 -1.33 -3.63 -1.59
C ALA A 59 -1.67 -4.61 -2.72
N LYS A 60 -1.65 -4.13 -3.96
CA LYS A 60 -1.79 -4.95 -5.17
C LYS A 60 -0.76 -4.56 -6.21
N SER A 61 -0.37 -5.49 -7.06
CA SER A 61 0.59 -5.24 -8.14
C SER A 61 0.22 -6.05 -9.38
N LEU A 62 0.66 -5.57 -10.54
CA LEU A 62 0.70 -6.37 -11.77
C LEU A 62 1.98 -7.21 -11.85
N ASP A 63 3.01 -6.81 -11.10
CA ASP A 63 4.32 -7.46 -11.06
C ASP A 63 4.39 -8.62 -10.05
N PHE A 64 3.41 -8.74 -9.17
CA PHE A 64 3.33 -9.80 -8.16
C PHE A 64 1.90 -10.33 -8.06
N GLY A 65 1.75 -11.65 -8.04
CA GLY A 65 0.43 -12.29 -7.97
C GLY A 65 -0.32 -12.08 -6.65
N ALA A 66 0.39 -11.79 -5.55
CA ALA A 66 -0.19 -11.37 -4.29
C ALA A 66 0.81 -10.52 -3.48
N ILE A 67 0.30 -9.59 -2.68
CA ILE A 67 1.07 -8.85 -1.68
C ILE A 67 0.32 -8.91 -0.35
N GLU A 68 1.03 -9.31 0.70
CA GLU A 68 0.50 -9.39 2.07
C GLU A 68 1.33 -8.50 2.99
N MET A 69 0.69 -7.91 4.01
CA MET A 69 1.39 -7.19 5.07
C MET A 69 1.67 -8.16 6.21
N HIS A 70 2.91 -8.21 6.69
CA HIS A 70 3.35 -9.10 7.76
C HIS A 70 4.12 -8.29 8.80
N GLU A 71 4.22 -8.81 10.01
CA GLU A 71 5.16 -8.36 11.04
C GLU A 71 5.96 -9.52 11.60
N THR A 72 7.20 -9.23 11.95
CA THR A 72 8.02 -10.17 12.72
C THR A 72 7.74 -9.94 14.20
N VAL A 73 7.31 -10.98 14.89
CA VAL A 73 7.09 -10.98 16.35
C VAL A 73 7.98 -12.04 16.98
N GLU A 74 8.55 -11.74 18.14
CA GLU A 74 9.25 -12.74 18.95
C GLU A 74 8.25 -13.36 19.92
N GLN A 75 8.13 -14.68 19.88
CA GLN A 75 7.33 -15.44 20.81
C GLN A 75 8.18 -16.59 21.34
N ASP A 76 8.39 -16.63 22.65
CA ASP A 76 9.21 -17.66 23.33
C ASP A 76 10.64 -17.77 22.77
N GLY A 77 11.25 -16.64 22.42
CA GLY A 77 12.58 -16.58 21.81
C GLY A 77 12.64 -17.02 20.34
N ILE A 78 11.48 -17.29 19.71
CA ILE A 78 11.37 -17.69 18.31
C ILE A 78 10.74 -16.55 17.52
N ALA A 79 11.44 -16.06 16.49
CA ALA A 79 10.88 -15.12 15.54
C ALA A 79 9.81 -15.80 14.67
N ARG A 80 8.62 -15.20 14.61
CA ARG A 80 7.49 -15.64 13.79
C ARG A 80 7.01 -14.50 12.91
N MET A 81 6.56 -14.84 11.71
CA MET A 81 5.88 -13.90 10.82
C MET A 81 4.38 -13.99 11.06
N GLN A 82 3.75 -12.85 11.34
CA GLN A 82 2.32 -12.73 11.56
C GLN A 82 1.71 -11.83 10.48
N ALA A 83 0.69 -12.35 9.79
CA ALA A 83 -0.04 -11.59 8.79
C ALA A 83 -0.88 -10.48 9.45
N LEU A 84 -0.96 -9.33 8.76
CA LEU A 84 -1.69 -8.15 9.16
C LEU A 84 -2.79 -7.85 8.14
N THR A 85 -4.01 -7.68 8.60
CA THR A 85 -5.14 -7.25 7.75
C THR A 85 -5.12 -5.74 7.48
N ASP A 86 -4.56 -4.97 8.41
CA ASP A 86 -4.36 -3.53 8.29
C ASP A 86 -3.23 -3.05 9.19
N THR A 87 -2.81 -1.79 9.01
CA THR A 87 -1.91 -1.08 9.91
C THR A 87 -2.39 0.36 10.10
N LEU A 88 -2.27 0.93 11.30
CA LEU A 88 -2.71 2.30 11.60
C LEU A 88 -1.53 3.27 11.57
N ILE A 89 -1.77 4.47 11.03
CA ILE A 89 -0.86 5.61 11.07
C ILE A 89 -1.62 6.81 11.60
N ILE A 90 -1.32 7.23 12.83
CA ILE A 90 -1.92 8.43 13.43
C ILE A 90 -1.34 9.70 12.78
N PRO A 91 -2.04 10.85 12.84
CA PRO A 91 -1.56 12.12 12.29
C PRO A 91 -0.14 12.47 12.77
N GLY A 92 0.72 12.90 11.84
CA GLY A 92 2.12 13.28 12.11
C GLY A 92 3.06 12.10 12.38
N ALA A 93 2.56 10.87 12.48
CA ALA A 93 3.39 9.69 12.69
C ALA A 93 3.86 9.07 11.37
N GLN A 94 4.92 8.27 11.48
CA GLN A 94 5.48 7.49 10.40
C GLN A 94 5.46 6.00 10.76
N LEU A 95 4.89 5.19 9.86
CA LEU A 95 4.96 3.75 9.92
C LEU A 95 6.10 3.25 9.04
N ARG A 96 6.92 2.34 9.58
CA ARG A 96 8.05 1.72 8.85
C ARG A 96 7.76 0.25 8.58
N PHE A 97 7.88 -0.12 7.31
CA PHE A 97 8.09 -1.49 6.88
C PHE A 97 9.59 -1.68 6.70
N GLU A 98 10.23 -2.39 7.62
CA GLU A 98 11.68 -2.53 7.71
C GLU A 98 12.11 -3.93 8.14
N PRO A 99 13.35 -4.35 7.84
CA PRO A 99 13.81 -5.69 8.18
C PRO A 99 13.76 -5.97 9.69
N GLY A 100 13.14 -7.09 10.08
CA GLY A 100 12.92 -7.45 11.49
C GLY A 100 11.68 -6.81 12.12
N GLY A 101 10.98 -5.93 11.40
CA GLY A 101 9.70 -5.35 11.83
C GLY A 101 8.56 -5.74 10.88
N LYS A 102 7.73 -4.75 10.53
CA LYS A 102 6.69 -4.92 9.50
C LYS A 102 7.31 -5.01 8.12
N HIS A 103 6.71 -5.76 7.22
CA HIS A 103 7.19 -5.90 5.84
C HIS A 103 6.07 -6.33 4.90
N LEU A 104 6.27 -6.10 3.60
CA LEU A 104 5.39 -6.62 2.56
C LEU A 104 5.95 -7.95 2.08
N MET A 105 5.16 -9.01 2.12
CA MET A 105 5.47 -10.28 1.46
C MET A 105 4.91 -10.23 0.04
N LEU A 106 5.78 -10.24 -0.97
CA LEU A 106 5.40 -10.20 -2.37
C LEU A 106 5.58 -11.58 -3.00
N PHE A 107 4.48 -12.18 -3.43
CA PHE A 107 4.43 -13.55 -3.92
C PHE A 107 4.29 -13.59 -5.44
N ARG A 108 4.85 -14.65 -6.04
CA ARG A 108 4.69 -14.99 -7.46
C ARG A 108 5.08 -13.81 -8.36
N PRO A 109 6.37 -13.42 -8.39
CA PRO A 109 6.85 -12.36 -9.26
C PRO A 109 6.54 -12.67 -10.73
N ALA A 110 5.92 -11.74 -11.43
CA ALA A 110 5.85 -11.72 -12.88
C ALA A 110 7.22 -11.33 -13.47
N ASN A 111 7.46 -11.70 -14.72
CA ASN A 111 8.67 -11.32 -15.46
C ASN A 111 9.98 -11.70 -14.72
N SER A 112 10.05 -12.94 -14.23
CA SER A 112 11.24 -13.48 -13.56
C SER A 112 12.41 -13.71 -14.54
N PRO A 113 13.67 -13.64 -14.07
CA PRO A 113 14.07 -13.36 -12.69
C PRO A 113 14.00 -11.87 -12.35
N VAL A 114 13.70 -11.57 -11.07
CA VAL A 114 13.74 -10.22 -10.51
C VAL A 114 15.20 -9.89 -10.19
N ARG A 115 15.77 -8.86 -10.83
CA ARG A 115 17.19 -8.51 -10.68
C ARG A 115 17.40 -7.24 -9.87
N GLU A 116 18.56 -7.17 -9.22
CA GLU A 116 19.07 -5.97 -8.56
C GLU A 116 19.15 -4.78 -9.55
N GLY A 117 18.78 -3.60 -9.08
CA GLY A 117 18.71 -2.37 -9.87
C GLY A 117 17.42 -2.19 -10.67
N GLU A 118 16.61 -3.23 -10.84
CA GLU A 118 15.30 -3.10 -11.47
C GLU A 118 14.30 -2.39 -10.55
N THR A 119 13.16 -1.97 -11.11
CA THR A 119 12.03 -1.45 -10.36
C THR A 119 10.78 -2.32 -10.54
N ARG A 120 9.91 -2.35 -9.53
CA ARG A 120 8.56 -2.94 -9.58
C ARG A 120 7.56 -2.01 -8.93
N ASN A 121 6.33 -1.99 -9.41
CA ASN A 121 5.29 -1.11 -8.90
C ASN A 121 4.29 -1.88 -8.05
N ALA A 122 3.82 -1.29 -6.95
CA ALA A 122 2.64 -1.74 -6.24
C ALA A 122 1.72 -0.55 -5.95
N ARG A 123 0.44 -0.82 -5.74
CA ARG A 123 -0.55 0.15 -5.32
C ARG A 123 -0.93 -0.15 -3.88
N LEU A 124 -0.63 0.75 -2.95
CA LEU A 124 -1.12 0.70 -1.58
C LEU A 124 -2.56 1.21 -1.54
N HIS A 125 -3.39 0.60 -0.70
CA HIS A 125 -4.78 0.97 -0.48
C HIS A 125 -4.96 1.51 0.94
N PHE A 126 -5.69 2.62 1.06
CA PHE A 126 -5.91 3.31 2.33
C PHE A 126 -7.39 3.28 2.74
N SER A 127 -7.64 3.49 4.04
CA SER A 127 -9.00 3.42 4.63
C SER A 127 -9.96 4.52 4.18
N ASP A 128 -9.46 5.61 3.61
CA ASP A 128 -10.27 6.70 3.04
C ASP A 128 -10.74 6.40 1.60
N GLY A 129 -10.44 5.20 1.08
CA GLY A 129 -10.75 4.79 -0.27
C GLY A 129 -9.69 5.20 -1.30
N ASP A 130 -8.65 5.92 -0.88
CA ASP A 130 -7.58 6.34 -1.77
C ASP A 130 -6.55 5.22 -2.01
N SER A 131 -5.73 5.40 -3.04
CA SER A 131 -4.62 4.53 -3.34
C SER A 131 -3.41 5.28 -3.87
N ARG A 132 -2.21 4.76 -3.59
CA ARG A 132 -0.95 5.34 -4.06
C ARG A 132 -0.11 4.30 -4.77
N VAL A 133 0.34 4.63 -5.97
CA VAL A 133 1.35 3.82 -6.67
C VAL A 133 2.70 4.10 -6.01
N VAL A 134 3.41 3.02 -5.70
CA VAL A 134 4.73 3.01 -5.09
C VAL A 134 5.65 2.24 -6.02
N THR A 135 6.75 2.89 -6.41
CA THR A 135 7.81 2.26 -7.18
C THR A 135 8.89 1.76 -6.22
N PHE A 136 9.07 0.46 -6.18
CA PHE A 136 10.10 -0.20 -5.39
C PHE A 136 11.33 -0.44 -6.23
N THR A 137 12.50 -0.02 -5.75
CA THR A 137 13.79 -0.42 -6.33
C THR A 137 14.25 -1.73 -5.72
N ILE A 138 14.73 -2.67 -6.54
CA ILE A 138 15.29 -3.93 -6.08
C ILE A 138 16.74 -3.70 -5.71
N ARG A 139 17.12 -3.98 -4.46
CA ARG A 139 18.51 -3.82 -3.99
C ARG A 139 18.90 -4.89 -2.99
N ARG A 140 20.21 -5.12 -2.84
CA ARG A 140 20.72 -5.91 -1.72
C ARG A 140 20.40 -5.24 -0.39
N ARG A 141 20.17 -6.08 0.61
CA ARG A 141 20.02 -5.66 2.00
C ARG A 141 21.35 -5.21 2.57
#